data_AF-A0A933FBR5-F1
#
_entry.id   AF-A0A933FBR5-F1
#
_cell.length_a   1.000
_cell.length_b   1.000
_cell.length_c   1.000
_cell.angle_alpha   90.00
_cell.angle_beta   90.00
_cell.angle_gamma   90.00
#
_symmetry.space_group_name_H-M   'P 1'
#
loop_
_entity.id
_entity.type
_entity.pdbx_description
1 polymer ?
#
loop_
_entity_poly.entity_id
_entity_poly.type
_entity_poly.pdbx_seq_one_letter_code
_entity_poly.pdbx_strand_id
1 'polypeptide(L)'
;ALPILLGAGQVAWATKFLDDVASQGFPLPWAGFVSWAEYATGRSRVAFRHWWQGVEQGAEAADAAMVIAPFVYGLLGAEPDAPRTRLRLRPQVPASWDRLTVERLRVADASLTLRYDRAGACHRFRVAQETGAVPLRLVLEAALPGRRLAHARVEGRSAELDARVFGERLLVPLQLVVDHERTVELVTDRSLDAPAD
;
A
#
# COMPACT_ATOMS: atom_id res chain seq x y z
N ALA A 1 -1.18 -19.94 -18.81
CA ALA A 1 -0.68 -20.44 -17.52
C ALA A 1 -0.02 -19.26 -16.79
N LEU A 2 -0.67 -18.76 -15.74
CA LEU A 2 -0.25 -17.57 -14.99
C LEU A 2 0.89 -17.93 -14.02
N PRO A 3 2.03 -17.23 -14.02
CA PRO A 3 3.06 -17.42 -13.01
C PRO A 3 2.75 -16.50 -11.81
N ILE A 4 2.01 -17.02 -10.84
CA ILE A 4 1.96 -16.47 -9.48
C ILE A 4 3.12 -17.14 -8.74
N LEU A 5 4.30 -16.51 -8.69
CA LEU A 5 5.42 -16.79 -7.75
C LEU A 5 6.71 -16.16 -8.27
N LEU A 6 6.99 -14.88 -8.01
CA LEU A 6 8.24 -14.27 -8.52
C LEU A 6 9.00 -13.50 -7.42
N GLY A 7 10.23 -13.96 -7.15
CA GLY A 7 11.21 -13.31 -6.28
C GLY A 7 11.99 -12.17 -6.97
N ALA A 8 12.89 -11.51 -6.23
CA ALA A 8 13.51 -10.23 -6.60
C ALA A 8 14.18 -10.16 -8.00
N GLY A 9 14.76 -11.25 -8.50
CA GLY A 9 15.39 -11.30 -9.84
C GLY A 9 14.41 -11.18 -11.01
N GLN A 10 13.12 -11.43 -10.77
CA GLN A 10 12.07 -11.37 -11.77
C GLN A 10 11.38 -10.00 -11.86
N VAL A 11 11.67 -9.08 -10.93
CA VAL A 11 11.17 -7.70 -10.96
C VAL A 11 11.81 -6.90 -12.10
N ALA A 12 13.08 -7.17 -12.44
CA ALA A 12 13.78 -6.53 -13.56
C ALA A 12 13.27 -7.03 -14.93
N TRP A 13 12.99 -8.34 -15.06
CA TRP A 13 12.36 -8.90 -16.25
C TRP A 13 10.91 -8.42 -16.38
N ALA A 14 10.14 -8.42 -15.29
CA ALA A 14 8.77 -7.92 -15.28
C ALA A 14 8.71 -6.42 -15.59
N THR A 15 9.60 -5.58 -15.05
CA THR A 15 9.64 -4.14 -15.40
C THR A 15 10.02 -3.91 -16.85
N LYS A 16 11.05 -4.58 -17.38
CA LYS A 16 11.40 -4.48 -18.81
C LYS A 16 10.29 -5.00 -19.73
N PHE A 17 9.68 -6.13 -19.39
CA PHE A 17 8.54 -6.68 -20.10
C PHE A 17 7.32 -5.73 -20.04
N LEU A 18 7.05 -5.12 -18.89
CA LEU A 18 5.97 -4.16 -18.71
C LEU A 18 6.27 -2.81 -19.40
N ASP A 19 7.52 -2.37 -19.48
CA ASP A 19 7.94 -1.19 -20.24
C ASP A 19 7.80 -1.43 -21.76
N ASP A 20 8.21 -2.61 -22.25
CA ASP A 20 8.01 -3.01 -23.66
C ASP A 20 6.52 -3.10 -23.99
N VAL A 21 5.70 -3.66 -23.09
CA VAL A 21 4.24 -3.75 -23.27
C VAL A 21 3.55 -2.38 -23.17
N ALA A 22 3.99 -1.49 -22.28
CA ALA A 22 3.43 -0.14 -22.13
C ALA A 22 3.71 0.75 -23.35
N SER A 23 4.82 0.52 -24.06
CA SER A 23 5.20 1.28 -25.26
C SER A 23 4.31 0.99 -26.49
N GLN A 24 3.52 -0.10 -26.45
CA GLN A 24 2.70 -0.56 -27.58
C GLN A 24 1.21 -0.19 -27.47
N GLY A 25 0.78 0.48 -26.38
CA GLY A 25 -0.55 1.07 -26.19
C GLY A 25 -1.73 0.12 -26.36
N PHE A 26 -2.13 -0.65 -25.33
CA PHE A 26 -3.28 -1.59 -25.42
C PHE A 26 -4.11 -1.72 -24.09
N PRO A 27 -5.36 -2.29 -24.15
CA PRO A 27 -6.53 -2.16 -23.25
C PRO A 27 -6.50 -2.66 -21.78
N LEU A 28 -7.65 -2.54 -21.10
CA LEU A 28 -7.91 -2.73 -19.66
C LEU A 28 -7.32 -3.96 -18.94
N PRO A 29 -7.25 -5.19 -19.48
CA PRO A 29 -6.84 -6.36 -18.70
C PRO A 29 -5.37 -6.36 -18.23
N TRP A 30 -4.51 -5.48 -18.74
CA TRP A 30 -3.14 -5.31 -18.25
C TRP A 30 -2.94 -4.09 -17.33
N ALA A 31 -3.93 -3.19 -17.23
CA ALA A 31 -3.84 -1.98 -16.41
C ALA A 31 -3.59 -2.30 -14.92
N GLY A 32 -4.18 -3.40 -14.42
CA GLY A 32 -3.95 -3.87 -13.05
C GLY A 32 -2.51 -4.33 -12.79
N PHE A 33 -1.90 -5.03 -13.75
CA PHE A 33 -0.50 -5.50 -13.63
C PHE A 33 0.51 -4.35 -13.76
N VAL A 34 0.25 -3.40 -14.67
CA VAL A 34 1.07 -2.18 -14.80
C VAL A 34 1.00 -1.36 -13.52
N SER A 35 -0.21 -1.11 -13.01
CA SER A 35 -0.43 -0.41 -11.74
C SER A 35 0.32 -1.09 -10.58
N TRP A 36 0.25 -2.42 -10.47
CA TRP A 36 0.99 -3.17 -9.45
C TRP A 36 2.51 -2.95 -9.52
N ALA A 37 3.12 -3.03 -10.71
CA ALA A 37 4.55 -2.80 -10.87
C ALA A 37 4.96 -1.34 -10.59
N GLU A 38 4.10 -0.39 -10.92
CA GLU A 38 4.29 1.02 -10.58
C GLU A 38 4.26 1.22 -9.05
N TYR A 39 3.31 0.61 -8.34
CA TYR A 39 3.30 0.57 -6.87
C TYR A 39 4.55 -0.10 -6.29
N ALA A 40 5.03 -1.19 -6.88
CA ALA A 40 6.22 -1.91 -6.42
C ALA A 40 7.51 -1.06 -6.53
N THR A 41 7.51 -0.05 -7.39
CA THR A 41 8.62 0.90 -7.59
C THR A 41 8.37 2.26 -6.94
N GLY A 42 7.27 2.41 -6.20
CA GLY A 42 6.91 3.64 -5.51
C GLY A 42 6.34 4.72 -6.43
N ARG A 43 6.04 4.43 -7.70
CA ARG A 43 5.38 5.33 -8.68
C ARG A 43 3.87 5.41 -8.48
N SER A 44 3.46 5.63 -7.24
CA SER A 44 2.09 5.52 -6.76
C SER A 44 1.05 6.41 -7.45
N ARG A 45 1.42 7.61 -7.92
CA ARG A 45 0.52 8.57 -8.57
C ARG A 45 0.06 8.06 -9.92
N VAL A 46 1.00 7.55 -10.71
CA VAL A 46 0.71 6.95 -12.02
C VAL A 46 -0.01 5.61 -11.83
N ALA A 47 0.46 4.79 -10.87
CA ALA A 47 -0.18 3.53 -10.50
C ALA A 47 -1.67 3.71 -10.17
N PHE A 48 -2.00 4.70 -9.34
CA PHE A 48 -3.38 5.01 -8.96
C PHE A 48 -4.21 5.45 -10.17
N ARG A 49 -3.67 6.32 -11.03
CA ARG A 49 -4.38 6.80 -12.22
C ARG A 49 -4.78 5.66 -13.14
N HIS A 50 -3.84 4.75 -13.44
CA HIS A 50 -4.10 3.60 -14.31
C HIS A 50 -5.14 2.65 -13.70
N TRP A 51 -5.05 2.39 -12.40
CA TRP A 51 -6.04 1.56 -11.71
C TRP A 51 -7.44 2.21 -11.69
N TRP A 52 -7.53 3.49 -11.33
CA TRP A 52 -8.80 4.20 -11.19
C TRP A 52 -9.55 4.32 -12.52
N GLN A 53 -8.85 4.55 -13.63
CA GLN A 53 -9.45 4.52 -14.97
C GLN A 53 -10.11 3.17 -15.27
N GLY A 54 -9.50 2.06 -14.84
CA GLY A 54 -10.09 0.72 -14.99
C GLY A 54 -11.34 0.53 -14.14
N VAL A 55 -11.39 1.12 -12.94
CA VAL A 55 -12.58 1.13 -12.09
C VAL A 55 -13.72 1.91 -12.75
N GLU A 56 -13.44 3.09 -13.28
CA GLU A 56 -14.43 3.97 -13.92
C GLU A 56 -15.03 3.36 -15.20
N GLN A 57 -14.28 2.54 -15.93
CA GLN A 57 -14.72 1.93 -17.19
C GLN A 57 -15.63 0.70 -17.01
N GLY A 58 -15.97 0.32 -15.77
CA GLY A 58 -16.98 -0.70 -15.50
C GLY A 58 -16.46 -2.10 -15.78
N ALA A 59 -15.69 -2.61 -14.82
CA ALA A 59 -15.07 -3.93 -14.90
C ALA A 59 -16.15 -5.05 -14.88
N GLU A 60 -16.23 -5.92 -15.90
CA GLU A 60 -17.06 -7.14 -15.88
C GLU A 60 -16.58 -8.18 -14.82
N ALA A 61 -17.21 -9.35 -14.63
CA ALA A 61 -16.85 -10.24 -13.51
C ALA A 61 -15.39 -10.80 -13.54
N ALA A 62 -14.79 -10.93 -14.72
CA ALA A 62 -13.36 -11.25 -14.91
C ALA A 62 -12.41 -10.08 -14.56
N ASP A 63 -13.00 -8.94 -14.23
CA ASP A 63 -12.45 -7.60 -14.26
C ASP A 63 -12.53 -7.00 -12.84
N ALA A 64 -13.46 -7.47 -11.99
CA ALA A 64 -13.48 -7.20 -10.55
C ALA A 64 -12.19 -7.69 -9.85
N ALA A 65 -11.63 -8.83 -10.27
CA ALA A 65 -10.33 -9.29 -9.80
C ALA A 65 -9.20 -8.33 -10.22
N MET A 66 -9.31 -7.72 -11.40
CA MET A 66 -8.39 -6.69 -11.90
C MET A 66 -8.55 -5.35 -11.19
N VAL A 67 -9.66 -5.11 -10.49
CA VAL A 67 -9.85 -3.98 -9.58
C VAL A 67 -9.32 -4.28 -8.18
N ILE A 68 -9.60 -5.47 -7.64
CA ILE A 68 -9.25 -5.84 -6.26
C ILE A 68 -7.75 -6.12 -6.13
N ALA A 69 -7.13 -6.80 -7.09
CA ALA A 69 -5.73 -7.20 -6.98
C ALA A 69 -4.76 -6.00 -6.90
N PRO A 70 -4.86 -4.94 -7.73
CA PRO A 70 -4.02 -3.76 -7.59
C PRO A 70 -4.30 -3.00 -6.30
N PHE A 71 -5.53 -3.03 -5.78
CA PHE A 71 -5.83 -2.45 -4.48
C PHE A 71 -5.14 -3.20 -3.34
N VAL A 72 -5.27 -4.54 -3.28
CA VAL A 72 -4.71 -5.35 -2.18
C VAL A 72 -3.18 -5.49 -2.29
N TYR A 73 -2.67 -5.82 -3.47
CA TYR A 73 -1.26 -6.14 -3.65
C TYR A 73 -0.41 -4.95 -4.14
N GLY A 74 -1.04 -3.91 -4.68
CA GLY A 74 -0.36 -2.68 -5.12
C GLY A 74 -0.50 -1.56 -4.09
N LEU A 75 -1.71 -1.00 -3.96
CA LEU A 75 -2.00 0.12 -3.08
C LEU A 75 -1.76 -0.24 -1.61
N LEU A 76 -2.27 -1.38 -1.12
CA LEU A 76 -2.00 -1.81 0.24
C LEU A 76 -0.65 -2.54 0.38
N GLY A 77 -0.10 -3.06 -0.72
CA GLY A 77 1.12 -3.87 -0.70
C GLY A 77 1.05 -5.04 0.29
N ALA A 78 -0.12 -5.69 0.38
CA ALA A 78 -0.38 -6.70 1.39
C ALA A 78 0.35 -8.00 1.07
N GLU A 79 1.16 -8.48 2.01
CA GLU A 79 1.89 -9.74 1.93
C GLU A 79 1.65 -10.55 3.20
N PRO A 80 0.62 -11.42 3.19
CA PRO A 80 0.32 -12.30 4.32
C PRO A 80 1.30 -13.49 4.38
N ASP A 81 1.82 -13.77 5.56
CA ASP A 81 2.64 -14.94 5.90
C ASP A 81 1.95 -15.72 7.02
N ALA A 82 1.05 -16.62 6.60
CA ALA A 82 0.23 -17.43 7.51
C ALA A 82 1.05 -18.31 8.46
N PRO A 83 2.09 -19.06 8.01
CA PRO A 83 2.93 -19.86 8.90
C PRO A 83 3.64 -19.06 10.01
N ARG A 84 3.93 -17.78 9.78
CA ARG A 84 4.60 -16.90 10.76
C ARG A 84 3.66 -15.93 11.47
N THR A 85 2.35 -16.05 11.26
CA THR A 85 1.32 -15.15 11.81
C THR A 85 1.69 -13.68 11.60
N ARG A 86 2.20 -13.39 10.40
CA ARG A 86 2.77 -12.09 10.04
C ARG A 86 2.04 -11.54 8.84
N LEU A 87 1.79 -10.23 8.87
CA LEU A 87 1.30 -9.48 7.74
C LEU A 87 2.27 -8.34 7.46
N ARG A 88 2.69 -8.18 6.21
CA ARG A 88 3.32 -6.93 5.78
C ARG A 88 2.29 -6.11 5.00
N LEU A 89 2.24 -4.82 5.31
CA LEU A 89 1.46 -3.83 4.57
C LEU A 89 2.37 -2.70 4.14
N ARG A 90 2.22 -2.26 2.90
CA ARG A 90 2.85 -1.06 2.36
C ARG A 90 1.76 -0.13 1.80
N PRO A 91 0.95 0.51 2.66
CA PRO A 91 -0.12 1.36 2.20
C PRO A 91 0.45 2.58 1.46
N GLN A 92 0.01 2.71 0.23
CA GLN A 92 0.35 3.74 -0.73
C GLN A 92 -0.89 4.58 -1.05
N VAL A 93 -1.50 5.17 -0.01
CA VAL A 93 -2.76 5.92 -0.15
C VAL A 93 -2.61 7.09 -1.14
N PRO A 94 -3.52 7.24 -2.12
CA PRO A 94 -3.51 8.35 -3.07
C PRO A 94 -3.59 9.72 -2.37
N ALA A 95 -2.94 10.73 -2.95
CA ALA A 95 -2.95 12.08 -2.39
C ALA A 95 -4.32 12.77 -2.46
N SER A 96 -5.28 12.24 -3.22
CA SER A 96 -6.67 12.69 -3.25
C SER A 96 -7.53 12.10 -2.12
N TRP A 97 -7.01 11.12 -1.36
CA TRP A 97 -7.76 10.43 -0.33
C TRP A 97 -7.31 10.87 1.07
N ASP A 98 -8.25 11.43 1.81
CA ASP A 98 -8.04 11.77 3.22
C ASP A 98 -8.47 10.65 4.17
N ARG A 99 -9.16 9.63 3.67
CA ARG A 99 -9.59 8.47 4.45
C ARG A 99 -9.53 7.20 3.63
N LEU A 100 -9.14 6.11 4.29
CA LEU A 100 -9.24 4.75 3.78
C LEU A 100 -9.60 3.82 4.92
N THR A 101 -10.55 2.91 4.70
CA THR A 101 -10.87 1.85 5.65
C THR A 101 -10.88 0.52 4.91
N VAL A 102 -10.11 -0.44 5.42
CA VAL A 102 -10.01 -1.79 4.89
C VAL A 102 -10.34 -2.74 6.02
N GLU A 103 -11.40 -3.51 5.84
CA GLU A 103 -11.88 -4.45 6.83
C GLU A 103 -11.65 -5.88 6.35
N ARG A 104 -11.53 -6.80 7.32
CA ARG A 104 -11.40 -8.25 7.07
C ARG A 104 -10.18 -8.61 6.21
N LEU A 105 -9.05 -7.94 6.39
CA LEU A 105 -7.79 -8.38 5.80
C LEU A 105 -7.32 -9.66 6.51
N ARG A 106 -7.23 -10.78 5.78
CA ARG A 106 -7.04 -12.11 6.36
C ARG A 106 -5.59 -12.57 6.33
N VAL A 107 -5.12 -13.12 7.46
CA VAL A 107 -3.89 -13.92 7.56
C VAL A 107 -4.19 -15.14 8.42
N ALA A 108 -4.14 -16.33 7.83
CA ALA A 108 -4.55 -17.58 8.50
C ALA A 108 -5.97 -17.46 9.11
N ASP A 109 -6.11 -17.70 10.41
CA ASP A 109 -7.34 -17.57 11.18
C ASP A 109 -7.63 -16.13 11.62
N ALA A 110 -6.66 -15.22 11.54
CA ALA A 110 -6.80 -13.82 11.97
C ALA A 110 -7.37 -12.89 10.90
N SER A 111 -8.17 -11.90 11.32
CA SER A 111 -8.62 -10.79 10.47
C SER A 111 -8.23 -9.46 11.08
N LEU A 112 -7.91 -8.50 10.23
CA LEU A 112 -7.42 -7.19 10.62
C LEU A 112 -8.21 -6.08 9.91
N THR A 113 -8.49 -5.03 10.65
CA THR A 113 -9.02 -3.77 10.13
C THR A 113 -7.90 -2.73 10.13
N LEU A 114 -7.71 -2.08 8.97
CA LEU A 114 -6.83 -0.93 8.81
C LEU A 114 -7.69 0.31 8.54
N ARG A 115 -7.55 1.32 9.36
CA ARG A 115 -8.11 2.65 9.15
C ARG A 115 -6.99 3.64 8.94
N TYR A 116 -7.16 4.52 7.96
CA TYR A 116 -6.25 5.61 7.66
C TYR A 116 -7.04 6.90 7.59
N ASP A 117 -6.53 7.95 8.23
CA ASP A 117 -7.01 9.31 8.12
C ASP A 117 -5.82 10.25 7.86
N ARG A 118 -6.01 11.26 7.02
CA ARG A 118 -5.02 12.30 6.72
C ARG A 118 -5.57 13.67 7.02
N ALA A 119 -4.75 14.51 7.64
CA ALA A 119 -4.98 15.94 7.79
C ALA A 119 -3.70 16.70 7.40
N GLY A 120 -3.66 17.21 6.17
CA GLY A 120 -2.45 17.85 5.62
C GLY A 120 -1.28 16.86 5.53
N ALA A 121 -0.18 17.16 6.23
CA ALA A 121 1.00 16.29 6.31
C ALA A 121 0.95 15.26 7.45
N CYS A 122 -0.15 15.23 8.23
CA CYS A 122 -0.34 14.26 9.30
C CYS A 122 -1.11 13.04 8.78
N HIS A 123 -0.50 11.86 8.91
CA HIS A 123 -1.01 10.57 8.48
C HIS A 123 -1.23 9.69 9.70
N ARG A 124 -2.47 9.30 9.96
CA ARG A 124 -2.82 8.43 11.08
C ARG A 124 -3.29 7.08 10.59
N PHE A 125 -2.65 6.02 11.07
CA PHE A 125 -3.05 4.64 10.86
C PHE A 125 -3.57 4.07 12.18
N ARG A 126 -4.73 3.43 12.13
CA ARG A 126 -5.30 2.64 13.22
C ARG A 126 -5.48 1.21 12.76
N VAL A 127 -5.03 0.27 13.57
CA VAL A 127 -4.97 -1.13 13.18
C VAL A 127 -5.51 -2.00 14.31
N ALA A 128 -6.53 -2.79 14.04
CA ALA A 128 -7.13 -3.69 15.02
C ALA A 128 -7.22 -5.11 14.46
N GLN A 129 -6.88 -6.10 15.29
CA GLN A 129 -7.19 -7.50 15.01
C GLN A 129 -8.61 -7.78 15.50
N GLU A 130 -9.49 -8.18 14.60
CA GLU A 130 -10.90 -8.42 14.89
C GLU A 130 -11.15 -9.89 15.28
N THR A 131 -10.42 -10.81 14.67
CA THR A 131 -10.47 -12.25 14.97
C THR A 131 -9.08 -12.88 14.95
N GLY A 132 -8.98 -14.10 15.49
CA GLY A 132 -7.72 -14.86 15.63
C GLY A 132 -7.22 -14.82 17.08
N ALA A 133 -6.80 -15.96 17.60
CA ALA A 133 -6.40 -16.07 19.01
C ALA A 133 -4.96 -15.59 19.27
N VAL A 134 -4.10 -15.68 18.24
CA VAL A 134 -2.70 -15.27 18.32
C VAL A 134 -2.57 -13.84 17.79
N PRO A 135 -1.97 -12.90 18.55
CA PRO A 135 -1.72 -11.54 18.06
C PRO A 135 -0.86 -11.54 16.80
N LEU A 136 -1.37 -10.90 15.74
CA LEU A 136 -0.69 -10.78 14.47
C LEU A 136 0.51 -9.85 14.59
N ARG A 137 1.64 -10.26 13.99
CA ARG A 137 2.77 -9.37 13.78
C ARG A 137 2.56 -8.57 12.49
N LEU A 138 2.26 -7.29 12.61
CA LEU A 138 2.18 -6.39 11.47
C LEU A 138 3.53 -5.70 11.23
N VAL A 139 4.03 -5.79 10.00
CA VAL A 139 5.08 -4.92 9.48
C VAL A 139 4.41 -3.86 8.61
N LEU A 140 4.31 -2.64 9.13
CA LEU A 140 3.74 -1.51 8.43
C LEU A 140 4.87 -0.71 7.80
N GLU A 141 4.94 -0.71 6.47
CA GLU A 141 5.84 0.10 5.66
C GLU A 141 5.04 1.24 5.01
N ALA A 142 4.58 2.20 5.80
CA ALA A 142 3.75 3.28 5.26
C ALA A 142 4.52 4.10 4.22
N ALA A 143 4.00 4.17 3.00
CA ALA A 143 4.61 4.94 1.91
C ALA A 143 3.83 6.25 1.74
N LEU A 144 4.40 7.31 2.30
CA LEU A 144 3.76 8.61 2.47
C LEU A 144 4.22 9.63 1.41
N PRO A 145 3.38 10.62 1.06
CA PRO A 145 3.84 11.80 0.35
C PRO A 145 4.78 12.62 1.24
N GLY A 146 5.81 13.21 0.62
CA GLY A 146 6.86 13.96 1.31
C GLY A 146 8.25 13.37 1.06
N ARG A 147 9.28 14.05 1.54
CA ARG A 147 10.68 13.64 1.39
C ARG A 147 11.36 13.32 2.72
N ARG A 148 10.78 13.75 3.84
CA ARG A 148 11.35 13.54 5.17
C ARG A 148 10.27 13.29 6.20
N LEU A 149 10.57 12.43 7.16
CA LEU A 149 9.75 12.25 8.35
C LEU A 149 10.07 13.38 9.33
N ALA A 150 9.09 14.22 9.63
CA ALA A 150 9.25 15.30 10.60
C ALA A 150 9.15 14.77 12.03
N HIS A 151 8.17 13.90 12.30
CA HIS A 151 8.02 13.20 13.56
C HIS A 151 7.12 11.97 13.39
N ALA A 152 7.30 11.00 14.28
CA ALA A 152 6.44 9.83 14.39
C ALA A 152 6.01 9.60 15.84
N ARG A 153 4.77 9.14 16.01
CA ARG A 153 4.24 8.67 17.28
C ARG A 153 3.62 7.29 17.13
N VAL A 154 3.87 6.44 18.11
CA VAL A 154 3.21 5.13 18.27
C VAL A 154 2.52 5.16 19.63
N GLU A 155 1.21 4.96 19.65
CA GLU A 155 0.37 5.14 20.85
C GLU A 155 0.58 6.51 21.53
N GLY A 156 0.69 7.57 20.73
CA GLY A 156 0.93 8.94 21.21
C GLY A 156 2.35 9.22 21.74
N ARG A 157 3.22 8.20 21.83
CA ARG A 157 4.61 8.36 22.27
C ARG A 157 5.53 8.58 21.09
N SER A 158 6.47 9.52 21.22
CA SER A 158 7.47 9.80 20.18
C SER A 158 8.27 8.55 19.85
N ALA A 159 8.48 8.28 18.57
CA ALA A 159 9.27 7.16 18.07
C ALA A 159 10.25 7.64 17.00
N GLU A 160 11.49 7.17 17.08
CA GLU A 160 12.47 7.35 16.02
C GLU A 160 12.33 6.18 15.03
N LEU A 161 12.01 6.49 13.77
CA LEU A 161 11.79 5.51 12.71
C LEU A 161 12.76 5.79 11.55
N ASP A 162 13.30 4.71 10.97
CA ASP A 162 14.24 4.77 9.84
C ASP A 162 13.48 5.00 8.52
N ALA A 163 13.09 6.24 8.29
CA ALA A 163 12.39 6.64 7.07
C ALA A 163 13.37 6.76 5.90
N ARG A 164 12.99 6.22 4.74
CA ARG A 164 13.83 6.22 3.52
C ARG A 164 13.04 6.54 2.28
N VAL A 165 13.69 7.19 1.31
CA VAL A 165 13.08 7.49 0.01
C VAL A 165 12.80 6.18 -0.74
N PHE A 166 11.63 6.10 -1.35
CA PHE A 166 11.14 4.97 -2.12
C PHE A 166 10.33 5.49 -3.32
N GLY A 167 10.98 5.59 -4.48
CA GLY A 167 10.38 6.22 -5.66
C GLY A 167 10.05 7.69 -5.39
N GLU A 168 8.79 8.07 -5.60
CA GLU A 168 8.26 9.41 -5.29
C GLU A 168 7.72 9.54 -3.85
N ARG A 169 7.96 8.55 -2.98
CA ARG A 169 7.42 8.48 -1.62
C ARG A 169 8.48 8.34 -0.55
N LEU A 170 8.07 8.59 0.68
CA LEU A 170 8.84 8.27 1.87
C LEU A 170 8.30 6.98 2.49
N LEU A 171 9.12 5.94 2.53
CA LEU A 171 8.78 4.68 3.19
C LEU A 171 9.18 4.75 4.67
N VAL A 172 8.21 4.51 5.54
CA VAL A 172 8.38 4.53 7.00
C VAL A 172 8.07 3.14 7.56
N PRO A 173 9.08 2.27 7.74
CA PRO A 173 8.91 0.93 8.28
C PRO A 173 8.76 0.96 9.80
N LEU A 174 7.79 0.21 10.32
CA LEU A 174 7.70 -0.13 11.73
C LEU A 174 7.05 -1.51 11.91
N GLN A 175 7.26 -2.12 13.07
CA GLN A 175 6.65 -3.39 13.43
C GLN A 175 5.75 -3.23 14.64
N LEU A 176 4.57 -3.81 14.57
CA LEU A 176 3.55 -3.81 15.61
C LEU A 176 3.16 -5.25 15.93
N VAL A 177 2.84 -5.51 17.20
CA VAL A 177 2.06 -6.68 17.60
C VAL A 177 0.65 -6.18 17.86
N VAL A 178 -0.33 -6.73 17.16
CA VAL A 178 -1.71 -6.24 17.17
C VAL A 178 -2.56 -7.08 18.15
N ASP A 179 -2.26 -6.96 19.44
CA ASP A 179 -3.04 -7.61 20.53
C ASP A 179 -4.21 -6.74 21.03
N HIS A 180 -4.22 -5.46 20.65
CA HIS A 180 -5.30 -4.48 20.79
C HIS A 180 -5.19 -3.48 19.64
N GLU A 181 -6.14 -2.56 19.51
CA GLU A 181 -6.03 -1.49 18.50
C GLU A 181 -4.71 -0.72 18.68
N ARG A 182 -3.96 -0.59 17.59
CA ARG A 182 -2.71 0.18 17.52
C ARG A 182 -2.92 1.45 16.72
N THR A 183 -2.43 2.57 17.24
CA THR A 183 -2.42 3.87 16.58
C THR A 183 -1.01 4.33 16.26
N VAL A 184 -0.77 4.63 14.99
CA VAL A 184 0.48 5.20 14.48
C VAL A 184 0.17 6.54 13.84
N GLU A 185 0.89 7.58 14.24
CA GLU A 185 0.81 8.90 13.65
C GLU A 185 2.16 9.27 13.05
N LEU A 186 2.18 9.56 11.76
CA LEU A 186 3.38 9.90 11.01
C LEU A 186 3.16 11.28 10.39
N VAL A 187 4.08 12.21 10.65
CA VAL A 187 4.01 13.54 10.07
C VAL A 187 5.21 13.72 9.16
N THR A 188 4.93 13.98 7.88
CA THR A 188 5.97 14.27 6.89
C THR A 188 6.27 15.76 6.82
N ASP A 189 7.36 16.11 6.16
CA ASP A 189 7.56 17.47 5.70
C ASP A 189 6.43 17.89 4.76
N ARG A 190 6.21 19.21 4.64
CA ARG A 190 5.07 19.80 3.94
C ARG A 190 4.89 19.10 2.57
N SER A 191 3.71 18.53 2.35
CA SER A 191 3.38 17.75 1.15
C SER A 191 3.68 18.54 -0.14
N LEU A 192 4.34 17.90 -1.10
CA LEU A 192 4.54 18.42 -2.47
C LEU A 192 3.23 18.44 -3.30
N ASP A 193 2.12 17.97 -2.73
CA ASP A 193 0.83 17.87 -3.41
C ASP A 193 -0.16 19.00 -3.02
N ALA A 194 0.28 20.04 -2.32
CA ALA A 194 -0.51 21.27 -2.23
C ALA A 194 -0.57 21.91 -3.63
N PRO A 195 -1.76 22.30 -4.14
CA PRO A 195 -1.78 23.17 -5.31
C PRO A 195 -0.97 24.42 -4.95
N ALA A 196 -0.09 24.84 -5.86
CA ALA A 196 0.46 26.18 -5.80
C ALA A 196 -0.74 27.13 -5.97
N ASP A 197 -0.96 27.99 -4.98
CA ASP A 197 -1.88 29.13 -5.09
C ASP A 197 -1.48 30.05 -6.26
#